data_AF-A0A3D5AMH5-F1
#
_entry.id   AF-A0A3D5AMH5-F1
#
_cell.length_a   1.000
_cell.length_b   1.000
_cell.length_c   1.000
_cell.angle_alpha   90.00
_cell.angle_beta   90.00
_cell.angle_gamma   90.00
#
_symmetry.space_group_name_H-M   'P 1'
#
loop_
_entity.id
_entity.type
_entity.pdbx_description
1 polymer ?
#
loop_
_entity_poly.entity_id
_entity_poly.type
_entity_poly.pdbx_seq_one_letter_code
_entity_poly.pdbx_strand_id
1 'polypeptide(L)' 'MALVTPPQGVSTVTNARSPRVLVDATSVPADRGGVGRYLDGLLGALAAHSDIDLAVVCQRTDHERYSRILPDSQVIAAP' A
#
# COMPACT_ATOMS: atom_id res chain seq x y z
N MET A 1 51.83 7.79 -11.17
CA MET A 1 50.80 7.27 -10.24
C MET A 1 49.78 8.38 -10.01
N ALA A 2 48.73 8.44 -10.82
CA ALA A 2 47.63 9.40 -10.66
C ALA A 2 46.37 8.59 -10.32
N LEU A 3 45.77 8.90 -9.17
CA LEU A 3 44.54 8.26 -8.71
C LEU A 3 43.40 8.74 -9.61
N VAL A 4 42.81 7.85 -10.41
CA VAL A 4 41.57 8.16 -11.12
C VAL A 4 40.43 8.07 -10.10
N THR A 5 39.76 9.18 -9.83
CA THR A 5 38.55 9.19 -8.98
C THR A 5 37.37 8.73 -9.82
N PRO A 6 36.55 7.75 -9.38
CA PRO A 6 35.39 7.33 -10.13
C PRO A 6 34.33 8.46 -10.17
N PRO A 7 33.56 8.57 -11.27
CA PRO A 7 32.50 9.56 -11.38
C PRO A 7 31.44 9.28 -10.31
N GLN A 8 31.19 10.28 -9.46
CA GLN A 8 30.12 10.24 -8.47
C GLN A 8 28.79 10.17 -9.22
N GLY A 9 28.05 9.08 -9.01
CA GLY A 9 26.76 8.84 -9.66
C GLY A 9 25.81 10.02 -9.46
N VAL A 10 24.99 10.29 -10.47
CA VAL A 10 23.91 11.27 -10.40
C VAL A 10 22.96 10.87 -9.27
N SER A 11 23.08 11.54 -8.12
CA SER A 11 22.07 11.49 -7.07
C SER A 11 20.88 12.31 -7.54
N THR A 12 19.95 11.68 -8.24
CA THR A 12 18.64 12.26 -8.50
C THR A 12 17.97 12.43 -7.15
N VAL A 13 18.04 13.64 -6.59
CA VAL A 13 17.24 14.03 -5.43
C VAL A 13 15.79 14.16 -5.93
N THR A 14 15.13 13.02 -6.15
CA THR A 14 13.68 13.00 -6.07
C THR A 14 13.38 13.38 -4.63
N ASN A 15 12.68 14.50 -4.41
CA ASN A 15 12.04 14.75 -3.11
C ASN A 15 11.12 13.55 -2.85
N ALA A 16 11.65 12.54 -2.15
CA ALA A 16 11.02 11.23 -2.07
C ALA A 16 9.85 11.35 -1.10
N ARG A 17 8.74 11.90 -1.58
CA ARG A 17 7.46 11.73 -0.90
C ARG A 17 7.14 10.24 -0.93
N SER A 18 6.73 9.72 0.22
CA SER A 18 6.09 8.42 0.37
C SER A 18 5.09 8.18 -0.78
N PRO A 19 5.20 7.06 -1.52
CA PRO A 19 4.22 6.70 -2.53
C PRO A 19 2.83 6.63 -1.93
N ARG A 20 1.85 7.19 -2.63
CA ARG A 20 0.44 7.13 -2.26
C ARG A 20 -0.21 6.00 -3.05
N VAL A 21 -0.76 5.02 -2.35
CA VAL A 21 -1.33 3.80 -2.95
C VAL A 21 -2.80 3.71 -2.59
N LEU A 22 -3.65 3.56 -3.60
CA LEU A 22 -5.07 3.26 -3.41
C LEU A 22 -5.36 1.86 -3.93
N VAL A 23 -5.94 1.02 -3.08
CA VAL A 23 -6.41 -0.32 -3.45
C VAL A 23 -7.93 -0.31 -3.50
N ASP A 24 -8.49 -0.65 -4.66
CA ASP A 24 -9.92 -0.87 -4.82
C ASP A 24 -10.26 -2.33 -4.53
N ALA A 25 -10.90 -2.56 -3.38
CA ALA A 25 -11.41 -3.85 -2.92
C ALA A 25 -12.94 -3.95 -3.07
N THR A 26 -13.60 -3.06 -3.82
CA THR A 26 -15.07 -3.07 -3.98
C THR A 26 -15.57 -4.29 -4.75
N SER A 27 -14.72 -4.91 -5.57
CA SER A 27 -15.05 -6.12 -6.35
C SER A 27 -14.82 -7.42 -5.57
N VAL A 28 -14.46 -7.35 -4.28
CA VAL A 28 -14.27 -8.55 -3.45
C VAL A 28 -15.61 -9.26 -3.27
N PRO A 29 -15.70 -10.55 -3.63
CA PRO A 29 -16.91 -11.34 -3.40
C PRO A 29 -17.20 -11.53 -1.91
N ALA A 30 -18.48 -11.62 -1.53
CA ALA A 30 -18.90 -11.73 -0.13
C ALA A 30 -18.37 -12.98 0.61
N ASP A 31 -18.17 -14.09 -0.11
CA ASP A 31 -17.56 -15.31 0.44
C ASP A 31 -16.05 -15.17 0.69
N ARG A 32 -15.43 -14.10 0.16
CA ARG A 32 -14.03 -13.72 0.35
C ARG A 32 -13.06 -14.88 0.16
N GLY A 33 -13.30 -15.69 -0.88
CA GLY A 33 -12.51 -16.87 -1.22
C GLY A 33 -11.03 -16.56 -1.56
N GLY A 34 -10.57 -16.94 -2.74
CA GLY A 34 -9.17 -16.70 -3.13
C GLY A 34 -8.79 -15.21 -3.14
N VAL A 35 -9.67 -14.38 -3.69
CA VAL A 35 -9.47 -12.93 -3.82
C VAL A 35 -9.37 -12.24 -2.47
N GLY A 36 -10.28 -12.56 -1.54
CA GLY A 36 -10.27 -11.96 -0.20
C GLY A 36 -8.99 -12.28 0.57
N ARG A 37 -8.55 -13.55 0.54
CA ARG A 37 -7.29 -13.97 1.18
C ARG A 37 -6.05 -13.35 0.54
N TYR A 38 -6.03 -13.23 -0.79
CA TYR A 38 -4.94 -12.54 -1.47
C TYR A 38 -4.86 -11.08 -1.05
N LEU A 39 -6.00 -10.37 -1.00
CA LEU A 39 -6.03 -8.98 -0.59
C LEU A 39 -5.63 -8.80 0.87
N ASP A 40 -6.04 -9.67 1.79
CA ASP A 40 -5.60 -9.58 3.19
C ASP A 40 -4.07 -9.66 3.30
N GLY A 41 -3.45 -10.60 2.57
CA GLY A 41 -2.00 -10.72 2.52
C GLY A 41 -1.30 -9.53 1.88
N LEU A 42 -1.82 -9.05 0.74
CA LEU A 42 -1.27 -7.90 0.03
C LEU A 42 -1.36 -6.63 0.89
N LEU A 43 -2.53 -6.35 1.47
CA LEU A 43 -2.76 -5.16 2.28
C LEU A 43 -1.91 -5.17 3.55
N GLY A 44 -1.78 -6.33 4.21
CA GLY A 44 -0.87 -6.48 5.35
C GLY A 44 0.59 -6.23 4.98
N ALA A 45 1.03 -6.75 3.83
CA ALA A 45 2.40 -6.51 3.34
C ALA A 45 2.63 -5.03 3.00
N LEU A 46 1.68 -4.35 2.36
CA LEU A 46 1.78 -2.92 2.06
C LEU A 46 1.80 -2.07 3.34
N ALA A 47 0.89 -2.35 4.29
CA ALA A 47 0.82 -1.61 5.55
C ALA A 47 2.04 -1.80 6.46
N ALA A 48 2.82 -2.86 6.28
CA ALA A 48 4.08 -3.07 7.00
C ALA A 48 5.20 -2.12 6.55
N HIS A 49 5.06 -1.44 5.41
CA HIS A 49 6.04 -0.47 4.92
C HIS A 49 5.73 0.92 5.46
N SER A 50 6.66 1.49 6.22
CA SER A 50 6.50 2.81 6.85
C SER A 50 6.57 3.99 5.88
N ASP A 51 7.01 3.75 4.64
CA ASP A 51 7.15 4.76 3.60
C ASP A 51 5.96 4.78 2.61
N ILE A 52 4.90 4.00 2.86
CA ILE A 52 3.69 3.97 2.02
C ILE A 52 2.52 4.69 2.69
N ASP A 53 1.89 5.61 1.97
CA ASP A 53 0.59 6.21 2.33
C ASP A 53 -0.53 5.37 1.68
N LEU A 54 -1.15 4.47 2.46
CA LEU A 54 -2.11 3.48 1.96
C LEU A 54 -3.57 3.91 2.23
N ALA A 55 -4.38 3.83 1.17
CA ALA A 55 -5.83 3.90 1.24
C ALA A 55 -6.48 2.65 0.62
N VAL A 56 -7.57 2.17 1.22
CA VAL A 56 -8.36 1.04 0.73
C VAL A 56 -9.81 1.46 0.59
N VAL A 57 -10.35 1.34 -0.62
CA VAL A 57 -11.77 1.51 -0.89
C VAL A 57 -12.44 0.14 -0.88
N CYS A 58 -13.48 -0.05 -0.08
CA CYS A 58 -14.11 -1.35 0.12
C CYS A 58 -15.64 -1.27 0.12
N GLN A 59 -16.30 -2.41 0.01
CA GLN A 59 -17.74 -2.50 0.25
C GLN A 59 -18.06 -2.12 1.71
N ARG A 60 -19.23 -1.52 1.96
CA ARG A 60 -19.66 -1.16 3.32
C ARG A 60 -19.59 -2.33 4.32
N THR A 61 -19.91 -3.53 3.87
CA THR A 61 -19.88 -4.77 4.66
C THR A 61 -18.48 -5.18 5.12
N ASP A 62 -17.43 -4.72 4.44
CA ASP A 62 -16.04 -5.04 4.75
C ASP A 62 -15.28 -3.92 5.47
N HIS A 63 -15.89 -2.74 5.62
CA HIS A 63 -15.24 -1.57 6.23
C HIS A 63 -14.68 -1.88 7.61
N GLU A 64 -15.49 -2.44 8.52
CA GLU A 64 -15.06 -2.78 9.88
C GLU A 64 -13.90 -3.79 9.89
N ARG A 65 -13.93 -4.79 8.98
CA ARG A 65 -12.85 -5.76 8.85
C ARG A 65 -11.55 -5.08 8.44
N TYR A 66 -11.58 -4.29 7.36
CA TYR A 66 -10.36 -3.64 6.86
C TYR A 66 -9.83 -2.60 7.85
N SER A 67 -10.68 -1.85 8.55
CA SER A 67 -10.23 -0.92 9.61
C SER A 67 -9.52 -1.62 10.77
N ARG A 68 -9.89 -2.87 11.09
CA ARG A 68 -9.18 -3.67 12.10
C ARG A 68 -7.83 -4.19 11.63
N ILE A 69 -7.74 -4.58 10.35
CA ILE A 69 -6.51 -5.12 9.75
C ILE A 69 -5.50 -3.98 9.49
N LEU A 70 -6.01 -2.79 9.18
CA LEU A 70 -5.22 -1.63 8.73
C LEU A 70 -5.46 -0.43 9.66
N PRO A 71 -5.06 -0.49 10.94
CA PRO A 71 -5.37 0.54 11.91
C PRO A 71 -4.77 1.92 11.56
N ASP A 72 -3.65 1.92 10.84
CA ASP A 72 -2.92 3.14 10.47
C ASP A 72 -3.17 3.60 9.02
N SER A 73 -4.04 2.89 8.28
CA SER A 73 -4.36 3.22 6.88
C SER A 73 -5.75 3.82 6.73
N GLN A 74 -5.97 4.55 5.64
CA GLN A 74 -7.30 5.09 5.34
C GLN A 74 -8.21 4.00 4.76
N VAL A 75 -9.31 3.66 5.44
CA VAL A 75 -10.32 2.74 4.91
C VAL A 75 -11.58 3.54 4.55
N ILE A 76 -12.05 3.38 3.32
CA ILE A 76 -13.13 4.17 2.73
C ILE A 76 -14.24 3.21 2.27
N ALA A 77 -15.42 3.32 2.86
CA ALA A 77 -16.58 2.59 2.39
C ALA A 77 -17.13 3.21 1.10
N ALA A 78 -17.25 2.42 0.04
CA ALA A 78 -17.89 2.81 -1.21
C ALA A 78 -19.43 2.96 -1.06
N PRO A 79 -20.11 3.63 -2.01
CA PRO A 79 -21.55 3.88 -1.98
C PRO A 79 -22.46 2.65 -1.96
#